data_AF-A0A1F2YSK2-F1
#
_entry.id   AF-A0A1F2YSK2-F1
#
_cell.length_a   1.000
_cell.length_b   1.000
_cell.length_c   1.000
_cell.angle_alpha   90.00
_cell.angle_beta   90.00
_cell.angle_gamma   90.00
#
_symmetry.space_group_name_H-M   'P 1'
#
loop_
_entity.id
_entity.type
_entity.pdbx_description
1 polymer ?
#
loop_
_entity_poly.entity_id
_entity_poly.type
_entity_poly.pdbx_seq_one_letter_code
_entity_poly.pdbx_strand_id
1 'polypeptide(L)'
;MQDTQYEGNNIHTRQERLNQAFRRAAKSGNTTRMEKLYHGGAVPFAKNVAGISAYDLALENNREDALAFMDGIMTGQVSRKKPVAKGYEHRLNLNGPFV
;
A
#
# COMPACT_ATOMS: atom_id res chain seq x y z
N MET A 1 14.85 -33.74 27.60
CA MET A 1 14.52 -32.57 28.43
C MET A 1 15.08 -31.38 27.66
N GLN A 2 14.25 -30.74 26.81
CA GLN A 2 13.66 -29.41 27.06
C GLN A 2 14.78 -28.38 27.29
N ASP A 3 15.05 -27.39 26.44
CA ASP A 3 14.15 -26.45 25.76
C ASP A 3 14.80 -25.93 24.46
N THR A 4 14.24 -26.27 23.29
CA THR A 4 14.34 -25.36 22.16
C THR A 4 13.04 -24.58 22.15
N GLN A 5 13.03 -23.45 22.89
CA GLN A 5 12.04 -22.41 22.70
C GLN A 5 12.03 -22.08 21.21
N TYR A 6 11.02 -22.60 20.51
CA TYR A 6 10.57 -22.09 19.23
C TYR A 6 10.32 -20.60 19.44
N GLU A 7 11.32 -19.77 19.15
CA GLU A 7 11.12 -18.34 18.98
C GLU A 7 10.29 -18.12 17.73
N GLY A 8 8.98 -18.41 17.82
CA GLY A 8 7.95 -18.05 16.86
C GLY A 8 7.71 -16.53 16.82
N ASN A 9 8.77 -15.72 16.98
CA ASN A 9 8.66 -14.30 17.33
C ASN A 9 9.32 -13.34 16.33
N ASN A 10 9.85 -13.79 15.18
CA ASN A 10 10.49 -12.86 14.23
C ASN A 10 10.21 -13.10 12.74
N ILE A 11 9.20 -13.90 12.38
CA ILE A 11 8.87 -14.17 10.96
C ILE A 11 7.74 -13.28 10.44
N HIS A 12 7.45 -12.14 11.07
CA HIS A 12 6.67 -11.12 10.37
C HIS A 12 7.58 -10.53 9.30
N THR A 13 7.47 -11.05 8.08
CA THR A 13 8.21 -10.56 6.93
C THR A 13 8.00 -9.06 6.80
N ARG A 14 8.92 -8.36 6.13
CA ARG A 14 8.77 -6.92 5.82
C ARG A 14 7.36 -6.60 5.27
N GLN A 15 6.78 -7.52 4.48
CA GLN A 15 5.44 -7.40 3.93
C GLN A 15 4.33 -7.48 4.99
N GLU A 16 4.42 -8.42 5.94
CA GLU A 16 3.42 -8.52 7.02
C GLU A 16 3.44 -7.30 7.93
N ARG A 17 4.62 -6.73 8.19
CA ARG A 17 4.74 -5.45 8.93
C ARG A 17 4.08 -4.30 8.15
N LEU A 18 4.31 -4.21 6.84
CA LEU A 18 3.66 -3.22 5.97
C LEU A 18 2.13 -3.38 5.97
N ASN A 19 1.63 -4.61 5.83
CA ASN A 19 0.20 -4.91 5.84
C ASN A 19 -0.43 -4.60 7.22
N GLN A 20 0.27 -4.92 8.31
CA GLN A 20 -0.17 -4.58 9.66
C GLN A 20 -0.22 -3.06 9.87
N ALA A 21 0.79 -2.33 9.42
CA ALA A 21 0.82 -0.87 9.49
C ALA A 21 -0.32 -0.26 8.66
N PHE A 22 -0.63 -0.84 7.50
CA PHE A 22 -1.71 -0.37 6.63
C PHE A 22 -3.08 -0.58 7.29
N ARG A 23 -3.32 -1.74 7.89
CA ARG A 23 -4.54 -2.01 8.70
C ARG A 23 -4.72 -1.01 9.84
N ARG A 24 -3.64 -0.68 10.57
CA ARG A 24 -3.70 0.32 11.65
C ARG A 24 -4.03 1.72 11.12
N ALA A 25 -3.47 2.11 9.98
CA ALA A 25 -3.77 3.39 9.32
C ALA A 25 -5.23 3.46 8.84
N ALA A 26 -5.76 2.36 8.29
CA ALA A 26 -7.16 2.25 7.90
C ALA A 26 -8.12 2.36 9.09
N LYS A 27 -7.82 1.67 10.20
CA LYS A 27 -8.59 1.79 11.46
C LYS A 27 -8.70 3.23 11.97
N SER A 28 -7.62 4.02 11.83
CA SER A 28 -7.58 5.42 12.27
C SER A 28 -8.07 6.42 11.23
N GLY A 29 -8.43 5.99 10.01
CA GLY A 29 -8.78 6.90 8.91
C GLY A 29 -7.59 7.73 8.38
N ASN A 30 -6.34 7.32 8.64
CA ASN A 30 -5.17 8.12 8.27
C ASN A 30 -4.76 7.81 6.82
N THR A 31 -5.48 8.42 5.87
CA THR A 31 -5.30 8.24 4.43
C THR A 31 -3.88 8.59 3.95
N THR A 32 -3.26 9.65 4.47
CA THR A 32 -1.87 10.00 4.17
C THR A 32 -0.89 8.88 4.50
N ARG A 33 -1.10 8.20 5.64
CA ARG A 33 -0.28 7.06 6.04
C ARG A 33 -0.60 5.82 5.21
N MET A 34 -1.87 5.61 4.85
CA MET A 34 -2.29 4.53 3.96
C MET A 34 -1.63 4.66 2.59
N GLU A 35 -1.63 5.86 2.00
CA GLU A 35 -0.98 6.16 0.72
C GLU A 35 0.51 5.83 0.76
N LYS A 36 1.25 6.35 1.76
CA LYS A 36 2.69 6.04 1.93
C LYS A 36 2.95 4.54 2.04
N LEU A 37 2.12 3.82 2.78
CA LEU A 37 2.27 2.37 2.96
C LEU A 37 1.92 1.60 1.68
N TYR A 38 0.90 2.03 0.94
CA TYR A 38 0.51 1.45 -0.34
C TYR A 38 1.63 1.59 -1.38
N HIS A 39 2.23 2.79 -1.50
CA HIS A 39 3.42 3.00 -2.33
C HIS A 39 4.65 2.24 -1.81
N GLY A 40 4.73 2.02 -0.50
CA GLY A 40 5.73 1.17 0.14
C GLY A 40 5.55 -0.34 -0.09
N GLY A 41 4.51 -0.75 -0.82
CA GLY A 41 4.24 -2.14 -1.18
C GLY A 41 3.23 -2.85 -0.28
N ALA A 42 2.55 -2.15 0.63
CA ALA A 42 1.45 -2.75 1.39
C ALA A 42 0.36 -3.30 0.45
N VAL A 43 -0.27 -4.39 0.88
CA VAL A 43 -1.39 -5.02 0.19
C VAL A 43 -2.67 -4.67 0.97
N PRO A 44 -3.49 -3.71 0.49
CA PRO A 44 -4.65 -3.19 1.23
C PRO A 44 -5.66 -4.27 1.62
N PHE A 45 -5.85 -5.25 0.75
CA PHE A 45 -6.83 -6.32 0.90
C PHE A 45 -6.26 -7.58 1.59
N ALA A 46 -5.00 -7.54 2.05
CA ALA A 46 -4.40 -8.67 2.75
C ALA A 46 -5.02 -8.85 4.14
N LYS A 47 -5.60 -10.03 4.36
CA LYS A 47 -6.16 -10.46 5.65
C LYS A 47 -5.05 -10.86 6.61
N ASN A 48 -5.25 -10.62 7.90
CA ASN A 48 -4.39 -11.16 8.96
C ASN A 48 -4.78 -12.62 9.30
N VAL A 49 -4.10 -13.21 10.29
CA VAL A 49 -4.40 -14.56 10.81
C VAL A 49 -5.83 -14.71 11.34
N ALA A 50 -6.50 -13.61 11.70
CA ALA A 50 -7.89 -13.58 12.15
C ALA A 50 -8.89 -13.37 11.00
N GLY A 51 -8.43 -13.33 9.73
CA GLY A 51 -9.29 -13.10 8.57
C GLY A 51 -9.68 -11.63 8.33
N ILE A 52 -9.10 -10.69 9.10
CA ILE A 52 -9.46 -9.26 9.08
C ILE A 52 -8.55 -8.49 8.11
N SER A 53 -9.17 -7.81 7.15
CA SER A 53 -8.50 -6.91 6.19
C SER A 53 -8.47 -5.46 6.70
N ALA A 54 -7.83 -4.57 5.95
CA ALA A 54 -7.87 -3.14 6.26
C ALA A 54 -9.26 -2.54 6.00
N TYR A 55 -10.00 -3.09 5.03
CA TYR A 55 -11.35 -2.65 4.69
C TYR A 55 -12.32 -2.94 5.84
N ASP A 56 -12.26 -4.15 6.40
CA ASP A 56 -13.10 -4.54 7.55
C ASP A 56 -12.89 -3.59 8.74
N LEU A 57 -11.63 -3.23 9.03
CA LEU A 57 -11.31 -2.29 10.11
C LEU A 57 -11.77 -0.86 9.82
N ALA A 58 -11.69 -0.40 8.57
CA ALA A 58 -12.20 0.91 8.18
C ALA A 58 -13.73 0.95 8.31
N LEU A 59 -14.41 -0.12 7.92
CA LEU A 59 -15.86 -0.28 8.03
C LEU A 59 -16.32 -0.30 9.49
N GLU A 60 -15.71 -1.16 10.32
CA GLU A 60 -16.02 -1.27 11.76
C GLU A 60 -15.81 0.05 12.52
N ASN A 61 -14.91 0.92 12.05
CA ASN A 61 -14.58 2.18 12.70
C ASN A 61 -15.19 3.40 11.99
N ASN A 62 -16.12 3.20 11.05
CA ASN A 62 -16.77 4.25 10.25
C ASN A 62 -15.77 5.25 9.65
N ARG A 63 -14.69 4.75 9.05
CA ARG A 63 -13.64 5.55 8.44
C ARG A 63 -13.92 5.75 6.95
N GLU A 64 -14.86 6.64 6.65
CA GLU A 64 -15.29 6.95 5.27
C GLU A 64 -14.12 7.31 4.35
N ASP A 65 -13.18 8.14 4.81
CA ASP A 65 -11.99 8.51 4.03
C ASP A 65 -11.10 7.30 3.68
N ALA A 66 -10.98 6.34 4.60
CA ALA A 66 -10.21 5.13 4.36
C ALA A 66 -10.95 4.18 3.40
N LEU A 67 -12.28 4.12 3.48
CA LEU A 67 -13.12 3.37 2.55
C LEU A 67 -13.05 3.98 1.14
N ALA A 68 -13.16 5.30 1.01
CA ALA A 68 -13.02 6.02 -0.24
C ALA A 68 -11.63 5.83 -0.87
N PHE A 69 -10.57 5.86 -0.05
CA PHE A 69 -9.22 5.54 -0.54
C PHE A 69 -9.11 4.12 -1.08
N MET A 70 -9.71 3.13 -0.39
CA MET A 70 -9.70 1.73 -0.86
C MET A 70 -10.56 1.51 -2.09
N ASP A 71 -11.70 2.20 -2.21
CA ASP A 71 -12.52 2.20 -3.41
C ASP A 71 -11.76 2.81 -4.59
N GLY A 72 -11.02 3.90 -4.36
CA GLY A 72 -10.08 4.47 -5.32
C GLY A 72 -9.01 3.48 -5.79
N ILE A 73 -8.54 2.57 -4.91
CA ILE A 73 -7.62 1.50 -5.31
C ILE A 73 -8.32 0.47 -6.21
N MET A 74 -9.55 0.06 -5.87
CA MET A 74 -10.31 -0.95 -6.64
C MET A 74 -10.72 -0.45 -8.02
N THR A 75 -11.13 0.81 -8.11
CA THR A 75 -11.50 1.48 -9.37
C THR A 75 -10.29 1.86 -10.24
N GLY A 76 -9.07 1.67 -9.74
CA GLY A 76 -7.83 2.01 -10.44
C GLY A 76 -7.46 3.49 -10.42
N GLN A 77 -8.21 4.32 -9.69
CA GLN A 77 -7.91 5.74 -9.48
C GLN A 77 -6.63 5.94 -8.66
N VAL A 78 -6.35 5.03 -7.71
CA VAL A 78 -5.15 5.01 -6.87
C VAL A 78 -4.20 3.92 -7.36
N SER A 79 -3.36 4.29 -8.33
CA SER A 79 -2.35 3.39 -8.88
C SER A 79 -1.03 3.51 -8.11
N ARG A 80 -0.28 2.40 -7.98
CA ARG A 80 1.09 2.38 -7.44
C ARG A 80 2.11 3.04 -8.40
N LYS A 81 1.73 4.12 -9.09
CA LYS A 81 2.59 4.77 -10.09
C LYS A 81 3.93 5.11 -9.42
N LYS A 82 4.98 4.44 -9.93
CA LYS A 82 6.38 4.83 -9.69
C LYS A 82 6.52 6.30 -10.07
N PRO A 83 7.37 7.09 -9.40
CA PRO A 83 7.72 8.41 -9.89
C PRO A 83 8.14 8.25 -11.35
N VAL A 84 7.44 8.97 -12.22
CA VAL A 84 7.77 9.09 -13.63
C VAL A 84 9.27 9.38 -13.68
N ALA A 85 10.01 8.57 -14.45
CA ALA A 85 11.42 8.79 -14.69
C ALA A 85 11.61 10.23 -15.20
N LYS A 86 12.03 11.12 -14.29
CA LYS A 86 12.45 12.47 -14.61
C LYS A 86 13.82 12.32 -15.28
N GLY A 87 13.86 12.16 -16.60
CA GLY A 87 15.15 11.92 -17.26
C GLY A 87 15.20 11.69 -18.76
N TYR A 88 14.10 11.71 -19.52
CA TYR A 88 14.18 11.55 -20.99
C TYR A 88 13.42 12.63 -21.77
N GLU A 89 13.19 13.79 -21.17
CA GLU A 89 12.93 15.00 -21.95
C GLU A 89 14.28 15.61 -22.35
N HIS A 90 14.97 15.05 -23.34
CA HIS A 90 15.93 15.82 -24.12
C HIS A 90 16.17 15.20 -25.50
N ARG A 91 15.64 15.92 -26.51
CA ARG A 91 16.02 15.95 -27.93
C ARG A 91 15.53 14.83 -28.83
N LEU A 92 14.31 14.98 -29.35
CA LEU A 92 14.03 14.76 -30.79
C LEU A 92 13.05 15.82 -31.28
N ASN A 93 13.46 17.09 -31.22
CA ASN A 93 12.92 18.14 -32.09
C ASN A 93 14.09 19.03 -32.53
N LEU A 94 14.69 18.68 -33.66
CA LEU A 94 15.54 19.52 -34.50
C LEU A 94 15.86 18.71 -35.77
N ASN A 95 14.90 18.66 -36.69
CA ASN A 95 15.08 19.25 -38.02
C ASN A 95 13.83 18.97 -38.89
N GLY A 96 13.27 20.07 -39.39
CA GLY A 96 12.08 20.14 -40.22
C GLY A 96 12.25 19.55 -41.62
N PRO A 97 11.28 19.83 -42.51
CA PRO A 97 11.02 19.02 -43.69
C PRO A 97 12.08 19.20 -44.78
N PHE A 98 12.28 18.09 -45.49
CA PHE A 98 12.73 17.93 -46.87
C PHE A 98 12.74 19.22 -47.71
N VAL A 99 13.91 19.56 -48.24
CA VAL A 99 14.08 20.34 -49.48
C VAL A 99 15.02 19.56 -50.39
#